data_AF-A0A1I5Y3F8-F1
#
_entry.id   AF-A0A1I5Y3F8-F1
#
_cell.length_a   1.000
_cell.length_b   1.000
_cell.length_c   1.000
_cell.angle_alpha   90.00
_cell.angle_beta   90.00
_cell.angle_gamma   90.00
#
_symmetry.space_group_name_H-M   'P 1'
#
loop_
_entity.id
_entity.type
_entity.pdbx_description
1 polymer ?
#
loop_
_entity_poly.entity_id
_entity_poly.type
_entity_poly.pdbx_seq_one_letter_code
_entity_poly.pdbx_strand_id
1 'polypeptide(L)'
;MRFFSTLSLVLLSLSVLSCSENTEPEPKPEPIICFPFEPKCYSGVVVGDACPDGVLIDVDDAFPIGKPAGEHKNVIAAVNFADLASLNQVGKRVYFTYRNDPNQQRAVRACIAITLPLPVPHFVLSNISATNCAGTSSR
;
A
#
# COMPACT_ATOMS: atom_id res chain seq x y z
N MET A 1 26.39 -1.27 71.21
CA MET A 1 26.83 -2.19 70.14
C MET A 1 25.99 -1.92 68.91
N ARG A 2 26.66 -1.91 67.76
CA ARG A 2 26.21 -1.59 66.39
C ARG A 2 24.83 -2.17 66.03
N PHE A 3 24.02 -1.42 65.28
CA PHE A 3 23.36 -1.93 64.07
C PHE A 3 23.15 -0.77 63.08
N PHE A 4 23.80 -0.90 61.92
CA PHE A 4 23.64 -0.03 60.74
C PHE A 4 22.37 -0.45 60.02
N SER A 5 21.53 0.50 59.61
CA SER A 5 20.46 0.26 58.64
C SER A 5 20.45 1.38 57.62
N THR A 6 21.17 1.17 56.52
CA THR A 6 21.17 2.04 55.34
C THR A 6 20.06 1.58 54.40
N LEU A 7 19.02 2.40 54.26
CA LEU A 7 17.94 2.21 53.29
C LEU A 7 18.40 2.81 51.95
N SER A 8 18.64 1.97 50.96
CA SER A 8 19.07 2.38 49.61
C SER A 8 17.91 2.44 48.63
N LEU A 9 17.96 3.46 47.76
CA LEU A 9 17.16 3.74 46.57
C LEU A 9 16.90 2.51 45.68
N VAL A 10 15.71 2.45 45.07
CA VAL A 10 15.56 1.90 43.70
C VAL A 10 14.52 2.70 42.92
N LEU A 11 14.98 3.45 41.90
CA LEU A 11 14.16 3.86 40.77
C LEU A 11 13.95 2.64 39.88
N LEU A 12 12.69 2.28 39.59
CA LEU A 12 12.38 1.36 38.49
C LEU A 12 11.92 2.16 37.28
N SER A 13 12.80 2.19 36.29
CA SER A 13 12.54 2.50 34.89
C SER A 13 11.54 1.49 34.31
N LEU A 14 10.46 1.97 33.69
CA LEU A 14 9.62 1.15 32.82
C LEU A 14 10.37 0.88 31.51
N SER A 15 10.87 -0.34 31.36
CA SER A 15 11.31 -0.87 30.07
C SER A 15 10.15 -1.64 29.44
N VAL A 16 9.81 -1.22 28.22
CA VAL A 16 8.80 -1.76 27.31
C VAL A 16 9.35 -3.03 26.62
N LEU A 17 8.44 -3.83 26.05
CA LEU A 17 8.61 -5.10 25.31
C LEU A 17 8.70 -6.37 26.17
N SER A 18 7.51 -6.88 26.49
CA SER A 18 7.28 -8.29 26.81
C SER A 18 7.27 -9.09 25.50
N CYS A 19 8.31 -9.88 25.25
CA CYS A 19 8.23 -11.08 24.45
C CYS A 19 8.55 -12.26 25.37
N SER A 20 7.55 -13.11 25.59
CA SER A 20 7.56 -14.25 26.50
C SER A 20 8.68 -15.22 26.14
N GLU A 21 9.57 -15.47 27.09
CA GLU A 21 10.56 -16.55 27.01
C GLU A 21 9.92 -17.81 27.61
N ASN A 22 9.52 -18.76 26.77
CA ASN A 22 9.33 -20.15 27.17
C ASN A 22 10.54 -20.93 26.66
N THR A 23 11.31 -21.45 27.61
CA THR A 23 12.54 -22.22 27.44
C THR A 23 12.29 -23.61 26.85
N GLU A 24 12.96 -23.98 25.76
CA GLU A 24 13.80 -25.21 25.57
C GLU A 24 14.18 -25.43 24.07
N PRO A 25 15.21 -26.25 23.72
CA PRO A 25 16.25 -25.86 22.76
C PRO A 25 16.31 -26.69 21.45
N GLU A 26 17.16 -26.21 20.52
CA GLU A 26 17.59 -26.73 19.19
C GLU A 26 16.69 -26.48 17.96
N PRO A 27 17.23 -26.34 16.71
CA PRO A 27 18.63 -26.39 16.26
C PRO A 27 19.13 -25.05 15.64
N LYS A 28 20.44 -24.99 15.34
CA LYS A 28 21.20 -23.91 14.68
C LYS A 28 20.34 -22.92 13.87
N PRO A 29 20.32 -21.61 14.20
CA PRO A 29 19.54 -20.65 13.42
C PRO A 29 20.16 -20.51 12.04
N GLU A 30 19.47 -21.01 11.02
CA GLU A 30 19.60 -20.46 9.68
C GLU A 30 19.30 -18.95 9.77
N PRO A 31 20.05 -18.10 9.04
CA PRO A 31 19.81 -16.67 9.10
C PRO A 31 18.35 -16.41 8.69
N ILE A 32 17.55 -15.89 9.63
CA ILE A 32 16.21 -15.39 9.34
C ILE A 32 16.43 -14.19 8.41
N ILE A 33 16.28 -14.42 7.11
CA ILE A 33 16.27 -13.36 6.12
C ILE A 33 14.98 -12.59 6.36
N CYS A 34 15.07 -11.49 7.11
CA CYS A 34 14.07 -10.45 7.10
C CYS A 34 14.09 -9.84 5.69
N PHE A 35 13.38 -10.46 4.74
CA PHE A 35 13.18 -9.86 3.43
C PHE A 35 12.48 -8.51 3.64
N PRO A 36 12.98 -7.42 3.06
CA PRO A 36 12.20 -6.20 3.01
C PRO A 36 10.89 -6.52 2.28
N PHE A 37 9.76 -6.27 2.93
CA PHE A 37 8.46 -6.30 2.26
C PHE A 37 8.44 -5.13 1.28
N GLU A 38 9.00 -5.34 0.09
CA GLU A 38 8.93 -4.33 -0.95
C GLU A 38 7.47 -4.15 -1.34
N PRO A 39 6.94 -2.91 -1.31
CA PRO A 39 5.58 -2.68 -1.73
C PRO A 39 5.46 -3.11 -3.18
N LYS A 40 4.61 -4.13 -3.42
CA LYS A 40 4.37 -4.68 -4.74
C LYS A 40 4.03 -3.54 -5.71
N CYS A 41 4.87 -3.35 -6.72
CA CYS A 41 4.65 -2.37 -7.75
C CYS A 41 3.70 -2.94 -8.81
N TYR A 42 2.71 -2.13 -9.18
CA TYR A 42 1.74 -2.42 -10.21
C TYR A 42 1.97 -1.51 -11.40
N SER A 43 1.53 -1.96 -12.55
CA SER A 43 1.59 -1.20 -13.78
C SER A 43 0.31 -1.41 -14.59
N GLY A 44 -0.05 -0.39 -15.36
CA GLY A 44 -1.22 -0.45 -16.21
C GLY A 44 -1.27 0.70 -17.21
N VAL A 45 -2.31 0.72 -18.02
CA VAL A 45 -2.58 1.78 -18.99
C VAL A 45 -3.86 2.50 -18.62
N VAL A 46 -3.85 3.83 -18.66
CA VAL A 46 -5.06 4.62 -18.48
C VAL A 46 -6.00 4.40 -19.66
N VAL A 47 -7.24 4.02 -19.36
CA VAL A 47 -8.28 3.73 -20.37
C VAL A 47 -9.41 4.75 -20.38
N GLY A 48 -9.44 5.64 -19.39
CA GLY A 48 -10.40 6.73 -19.32
C GLY A 48 -10.47 7.33 -17.93
N ASP A 49 -11.52 8.10 -17.69
CA ASP A 49 -11.90 8.55 -16.37
C ASP A 49 -13.44 8.60 -16.26
N ALA A 50 -13.97 8.41 -15.06
CA ALA A 50 -15.39 8.50 -14.79
C ALA A 50 -15.62 9.39 -13.58
N CYS A 51 -16.55 10.35 -13.70
CA CYS A 51 -16.74 11.44 -12.74
C CYS A 51 -16.75 10.99 -11.27
N PRO A 52 -17.56 9.99 -10.86
CA PRO A 52 -17.58 9.50 -9.47
C PRO A 52 -16.42 8.55 -9.11
N ASP A 53 -15.73 7.97 -10.09
CA ASP A 53 -14.76 6.90 -9.89
C ASP A 53 -13.30 7.38 -9.89
N GLY A 54 -13.00 8.43 -10.64
CA GLY A 54 -11.64 8.92 -10.87
C GLY A 54 -11.05 8.39 -12.18
N VAL A 55 -9.75 8.12 -12.21
CA VAL A 55 -9.04 7.65 -13.42
C VAL A 55 -9.17 6.14 -13.52
N LEU A 56 -9.55 5.63 -14.69
CA LEU A 56 -9.68 4.21 -14.97
C LEU A 56 -8.37 3.67 -15.55
N ILE A 57 -7.85 2.60 -14.95
CA ILE A 57 -6.59 1.98 -15.35
C ILE A 57 -6.84 0.51 -15.59
N ASP A 58 -6.49 0.03 -16.79
CA ASP A 58 -6.41 -1.41 -17.10
C ASP A 58 -5.03 -1.91 -16.65
N VAL A 59 -5.03 -2.66 -15.56
CA VAL A 59 -3.81 -3.14 -14.89
C VAL A 59 -3.25 -4.33 -15.66
N ASP A 60 -1.93 -4.42 -15.78
CA ASP A 60 -1.29 -5.53 -16.48
C ASP A 60 -1.71 -6.90 -15.88
N ASP A 61 -1.91 -7.89 -16.75
CA ASP A 61 -2.48 -9.21 -16.42
C ASP A 61 -1.72 -9.99 -15.33
N ALA A 62 -0.45 -9.64 -15.09
CA ALA A 62 0.34 -10.19 -13.99
C ALA A 62 -0.29 -9.91 -12.61
N PHE A 63 -1.16 -8.90 -12.51
CA PHE A 63 -1.77 -8.45 -11.28
C PHE A 63 -3.30 -8.26 -11.43
N PRO A 64 -4.10 -9.34 -11.29
CA PRO A 64 -5.55 -9.30 -11.48
C PRO A 64 -6.28 -8.70 -10.27
N ILE A 65 -6.04 -7.41 -10.00
CA ILE A 65 -6.63 -6.67 -8.87
C ILE A 65 -7.89 -5.90 -9.25
N GLY A 66 -8.22 -5.83 -10.55
CA GLY A 66 -9.35 -5.14 -11.11
C GLY A 66 -10.53 -6.04 -11.45
N LYS A 67 -11.47 -5.49 -12.21
CA LYS A 67 -12.62 -6.20 -12.78
C LYS A 67 -12.82 -5.83 -14.25
N PRO A 68 -13.50 -6.67 -15.04
CA PRO A 68 -13.83 -6.32 -16.42
C PRO A 68 -14.71 -5.07 -16.51
N ALA A 69 -14.42 -4.19 -17.46
CA ALA A 69 -15.24 -3.03 -17.79
C ALA A 69 -15.04 -2.63 -19.26
N GLY A 70 -16.14 -2.56 -20.03
CA GLY A 70 -16.07 -2.35 -21.48
C GLY A 70 -15.30 -3.47 -22.17
N GLU A 71 -14.29 -3.11 -22.97
CA GLU A 71 -13.40 -4.06 -23.66
C GLU A 71 -12.18 -4.49 -22.80
N HIS A 72 -12.03 -3.91 -21.60
CA HIS A 72 -10.90 -4.14 -20.71
C HIS A 72 -11.20 -5.20 -19.66
N LYS A 73 -10.17 -5.97 -19.28
CA LYS A 73 -10.33 -7.16 -18.43
C LYS A 73 -10.01 -6.90 -16.96
N ASN A 74 -9.17 -5.92 -16.67
CA ASN A 74 -8.56 -5.77 -15.35
C ASN A 74 -8.57 -4.29 -14.89
N VAL A 75 -9.76 -3.68 -14.89
CA VAL A 75 -9.92 -2.25 -14.61
C VAL A 75 -10.03 -1.96 -13.13
N ILE A 76 -9.29 -0.95 -12.69
CA ILE A 76 -9.43 -0.30 -11.38
C ILE A 76 -9.79 1.18 -11.55
N ALA A 77 -10.33 1.78 -10.50
CA ALA A 77 -10.59 3.21 -10.41
C ALA A 77 -9.64 3.89 -9.41
N ALA A 78 -8.82 4.81 -9.88
CA ALA A 78 -7.90 5.62 -9.09
C ALA A 78 -8.58 6.92 -8.65
N VAL A 79 -8.90 6.99 -7.36
CA VAL A 79 -9.78 8.03 -6.79
C VAL A 79 -9.07 9.36 -6.54
N ASN A 80 -7.74 9.35 -6.44
CA ASN A 80 -6.89 10.53 -6.24
C ASN A 80 -6.45 11.15 -7.57
N PHE A 81 -7.42 11.58 -8.38
CA PHE A 81 -7.22 12.12 -9.73
C PHE A 81 -6.10 13.17 -9.83
N ALA A 82 -6.02 14.09 -8.85
CA ALA A 82 -5.03 15.17 -8.85
C ALA A 82 -3.58 14.66 -8.78
N ASP A 83 -3.34 13.54 -8.10
CA ASP A 83 -2.00 13.00 -7.87
C ASP A 83 -1.41 12.36 -9.13
N LEU A 84 -2.26 11.95 -10.10
CA LEU A 84 -1.81 11.45 -11.40
C LEU A 84 -1.27 12.56 -12.29
N ALA A 85 -1.63 13.83 -12.05
CA ALA A 85 -1.20 14.98 -12.84
C ALA A 85 -1.30 14.73 -14.37
N SER A 86 -0.18 14.74 -15.10
CA SER A 86 -0.13 14.52 -16.56
C SER A 86 -0.29 13.05 -16.98
N LEU A 87 -0.30 12.11 -16.03
CA LEU A 87 -0.40 10.68 -16.27
C LEU A 87 -1.83 10.17 -16.33
N ASN A 88 -2.84 11.03 -16.14
CA ASN A 88 -4.26 10.68 -16.22
C ASN A 88 -4.81 10.62 -17.66
N GLN A 89 -3.96 10.76 -18.68
CA GLN A 89 -4.38 10.76 -20.08
C GLN A 89 -4.52 9.32 -20.60
N VAL A 90 -5.56 9.08 -21.41
CA VAL A 90 -5.77 7.78 -22.07
C VAL A 90 -4.52 7.36 -22.85
N GLY A 91 -4.15 6.08 -22.74
CA GLY A 91 -2.97 5.49 -23.36
C GLY A 91 -1.67 5.70 -22.58
N LYS A 92 -1.67 6.47 -21.49
CA LYS A 92 -0.48 6.60 -20.65
C LYS A 92 -0.27 5.34 -19.82
N ARG A 93 0.98 4.86 -19.84
CA ARG A 93 1.45 3.82 -18.91
C ARG A 93 1.79 4.47 -17.57
N VAL A 94 1.32 3.84 -16.50
CA VAL A 94 1.50 4.31 -15.13
C VAL A 94 2.01 3.15 -14.28
N TYR A 95 2.95 3.46 -13.40
CA TYR A 95 3.47 2.56 -12.37
C TYR A 95 3.05 3.12 -11.02
N PHE A 96 2.62 2.26 -10.11
CA PHE A 96 2.05 2.69 -8.84
C PHE A 96 2.08 1.58 -7.78
N THR A 97 1.93 2.00 -6.53
CA THR A 97 1.44 1.19 -5.41
C THR A 97 0.02 1.65 -5.06
N TYR A 98 -0.71 0.89 -4.25
CA TYR A 98 -2.07 1.28 -3.89
C TYR A 98 -2.43 0.97 -2.43
N ARG A 99 -3.44 1.69 -1.94
CA ARG A 99 -4.12 1.40 -0.67
C ARG A 99 -5.59 1.07 -0.94
N ASN A 100 -6.05 -0.01 -0.30
CA ASN A 100 -7.45 -0.41 -0.26
C ASN A 100 -8.06 0.07 1.06
N ASP A 101 -8.41 1.36 1.13
CA ASP A 101 -9.02 1.99 2.30
C ASP A 101 -10.47 2.36 1.98
N PRO A 102 -11.48 1.62 2.51
CA PRO A 102 -12.89 1.88 2.24
C PRO A 102 -13.35 3.30 2.54
N ASN A 103 -12.70 4.00 3.47
CA ASN A 103 -13.05 5.37 3.84
C ASN A 103 -12.55 6.40 2.83
N GLN A 104 -11.63 6.01 1.94
CA GLN A 104 -10.98 6.88 0.96
C GLN A 104 -11.29 6.47 -0.49
N GLN A 105 -12.20 5.52 -0.71
CA GLN A 105 -12.58 4.97 -2.01
C GLN A 105 -13.54 5.83 -2.83
N ARG A 106 -13.62 7.12 -2.55
CA ARG A 106 -14.45 8.06 -3.31
C ARG A 106 -13.54 9.02 -4.06
N ALA A 107 -13.87 9.28 -5.32
CA ALA A 107 -13.10 10.23 -6.12
C ALA A 107 -12.99 11.59 -5.40
N VAL A 108 -11.76 12.07 -5.22
CA VAL A 108 -11.47 13.35 -4.57
C VAL A 108 -11.62 14.48 -5.61
N ARG A 109 -12.82 14.59 -6.21
CA ARG A 109 -13.17 15.68 -7.13
C ARG A 109 -14.65 16.01 -7.04
N ALA A 110 -14.97 17.28 -7.28
CA ALA A 110 -16.37 17.70 -7.43
C ALA A 110 -16.97 17.02 -8.66
N CYS A 111 -18.01 16.22 -8.44
CA CYS A 111 -18.72 15.52 -9.49
C CYS A 111 -20.19 15.95 -9.52
N ILE A 112 -20.60 16.63 -10.60
CA ILE A 112 -21.99 17.04 -10.82
C ILE A 112 -22.78 16.04 -11.67
N ALA A 113 -22.11 14.98 -12.16
CA ALA A 113 -22.76 13.93 -12.93
C ALA A 113 -23.58 13.04 -11.98
N ILE A 114 -24.86 12.86 -12.30
CA ILE A 114 -25.76 11.95 -11.57
C ILE A 114 -25.62 10.56 -12.19
N THR A 115 -24.44 9.97 -12.07
CA THR A 115 -24.13 8.63 -12.59
C THR A 115 -23.80 7.69 -11.45
N LEU A 116 -24.19 6.42 -11.59
CA LEU A 116 -23.79 5.39 -10.64
C LEU A 116 -22.28 5.11 -10.76
N PRO A 117 -21.56 4.89 -9.64
CA PRO A 117 -20.18 4.43 -9.66
C PRO A 117 -20.05 3.13 -10.44
N LEU A 118 -18.94 2.97 -11.15
CA LEU A 118 -18.65 1.74 -11.87
C LEU A 118 -18.41 0.59 -10.88
N PRO A 119 -18.82 -0.65 -11.21
CA PRO A 119 -18.64 -1.80 -10.33
C PRO A 119 -17.21 -2.37 -10.34
N VAL A 120 -16.20 -1.49 -10.46
CA VAL A 120 -14.76 -1.82 -10.45
C VAL A 120 -14.16 -1.49 -9.07
N PRO A 121 -13.03 -2.08 -8.68
CA PRO A 121 -12.36 -1.73 -7.44
C PRO A 121 -11.80 -0.31 -7.44
N HIS A 122 -12.12 0.47 -6.40
CA HIS A 122 -11.57 1.81 -6.19
C HIS A 122 -10.34 1.75 -5.28
N PHE A 123 -9.28 2.48 -5.65
CA PHE A 123 -8.04 2.54 -4.89
C PHE A 123 -7.48 3.95 -4.83
N VAL A 124 -6.79 4.24 -3.74
CA VAL A 124 -5.91 5.42 -3.64
C VAL A 124 -4.53 4.99 -4.10
N LEU A 125 -4.03 5.60 -5.17
CA LEU A 125 -2.71 5.28 -5.70
C LEU A 125 -1.61 6.06 -4.97
N SER A 126 -0.43 5.47 -4.91
CA SER A 126 0.77 6.08 -4.35
C SER A 126 1.99 5.70 -5.18
N ASN A 127 3.12 6.40 -5.00
CA ASN A 127 4.34 6.19 -5.79
C ASN A 127 4.08 6.18 -7.31
N ILE A 128 3.22 7.10 -7.76
CA ILE A 128 2.76 7.19 -9.14
C ILE A 128 3.89 7.69 -10.02
N SER A 129 4.24 6.94 -11.06
CA SER A 129 5.33 7.31 -11.97
C SER A 129 5.06 6.88 -13.42
N ALA A 130 5.71 7.56 -14.35
CA ALA A 130 5.85 7.11 -15.75
C ALA A 130 7.01 6.13 -15.94
N THR A 131 7.92 6.03 -14.96
CA THR A 131 9.07 5.12 -14.99
C THR A 131 8.72 3.82 -14.32
N ASN A 132 9.23 2.71 -14.86
CA ASN A 132 9.10 1.41 -14.23
C ASN A 132 9.62 1.47 -12.79
N CYS A 133 9.01 0.68 -11.92
CA CYS A 133 9.54 0.50 -10.59
C CYS A 133 10.96 -0.03 -10.71
N ALA A 134 11.88 0.66 -10.04
CA ALA A 134 13.22 0.15 -9.85
C ALA A 134 13.06 -1.16 -9.08
N GLY A 135 13.15 -2.29 -9.77
CA GLY A 135 13.47 -3.53 -9.10
C GLY A 135 14.77 -3.25 -8.38
N THR A 136 14.75 -3.29 -7.05
CA THR A 136 15.96 -3.29 -6.23
C THR A 136 16.69 -4.58 -6.59
N SER A 137 17.47 -4.52 -7.67
CA SER A 137 18.40 -5.56 -8.06
C SER A 137 19.49 -5.54 -6.99
N SER A 138 19.24 -6.27 -5.91
CA SER A 138 20.27 -6.65 -4.96
C SER A 138 21.28 -7.50 -5.73
N ARG A 139 22.41 -6.89 -6.09
CA ARG A 139 23.64 -7.60 -6.44
C ARG A 139 24.48 -7.76 -5.20
#